data_AF-A0A2H3CZA6-F1
#
_entry.id   AF-A0A2H3CZA6-F1
#
_cell.length_a   1.000
_cell.length_b   1.000
_cell.length_c   1.000
_cell.angle_alpha   90.00
_cell.angle_beta   90.00
_cell.angle_gamma   90.00
#
_symmetry.space_group_name_H-M   'P 1'
#
loop_
_entity.id
_entity.type
_entity.pdbx_description
1 polymer ?
#
loop_
_entity_poly.entity_id
_entity_poly.type
_entity_poly.pdbx_seq_one_letter_code
_entity_poly.pdbx_strand_id
1 'polypeptide(L)' 'SLNGYAFMAIIAHYIMKKGKLGESLIDFHELIGEHSGDNMAEAVWAMLKAFGLTDWVHKA' A
#
# COMPACT_ATOMS: atom_id res chain seq x y z
N SER A 1 -19.99 4.73 0.61
CA SER A 1 -20.83 3.51 0.63
C SER A 1 -21.61 3.43 1.93
N LEU A 2 -22.77 2.78 1.98
CA LEU A 2 -23.53 2.53 3.24
C LEU A 2 -22.84 1.53 4.18
N ASN A 3 -21.83 0.82 3.69
CA ASN A 3 -20.96 -0.04 4.48
C ASN A 3 -19.59 0.65 4.60
N GLY A 4 -19.30 1.19 5.78
CA GLY A 4 -18.07 1.93 6.08
C GLY A 4 -16.98 1.06 6.72
N TYR A 5 -17.00 -0.23 6.45
CA TYR A 5 -16.01 -1.19 6.91
C TYR A 5 -15.57 -2.03 5.72
N ALA A 6 -14.29 -2.00 5.43
CA ALA A 6 -13.63 -2.87 4.47
C ALA A 6 -12.23 -3.22 4.96
N PHE A 7 -11.62 -4.22 4.33
CA PHE A 7 -10.19 -4.49 4.45
C PHE A 7 -9.51 -4.21 3.13
N MET A 8 -8.36 -3.56 3.18
CA MET A 8 -7.51 -3.24 2.03
C MET A 8 -6.17 -3.93 2.20
N ALA A 9 -5.90 -4.91 1.34
CA ALA A 9 -4.58 -5.53 1.24
C ALA A 9 -3.69 -4.71 0.31
N ILE A 10 -2.46 -4.42 0.76
CA ILE A 10 -1.44 -3.76 -0.07
C ILE A 10 -0.32 -4.76 -0.34
N ILE A 11 -0.10 -5.07 -1.62
CA ILE A 11 0.86 -6.08 -2.06
C ILE A 11 1.93 -5.42 -2.92
N ALA A 12 3.18 -5.55 -2.51
CA ALA A 12 4.32 -5.11 -3.32
C ALA A 12 4.72 -6.21 -4.31
N HIS A 13 4.83 -5.82 -5.57
CA HIS A 13 5.38 -6.65 -6.63
C HIS A 13 6.75 -6.07 -7.03
N TYR A 14 7.76 -6.92 -7.10
CA TYR A 14 9.14 -6.50 -7.40
C TYR A 14 9.90 -7.59 -8.14
N ILE A 15 10.99 -7.22 -8.80
CA ILE A 15 11.84 -8.18 -9.51
C ILE A 15 13.00 -8.57 -8.60
N MET A 16 13.09 -9.86 -8.28
CA MET A 16 14.19 -10.46 -7.54
C MET A 16 15.39 -10.74 -8.46
N LYS A 17 16.50 -11.17 -7.88
CA LYS A 17 17.68 -11.64 -8.62
C LYS A 17 17.27 -12.67 -9.69
N LYS A 18 17.95 -12.61 -10.84
CA LYS A 18 17.68 -13.47 -12.01
C LYS A 18 16.30 -13.24 -12.66
N GLY A 19 15.69 -12.08 -12.47
CA GLY A 19 14.46 -11.69 -13.19
C GLY A 19 13.19 -12.38 -12.67
N LYS A 20 13.24 -13.02 -11.50
CA LYS A 20 12.07 -13.70 -10.93
C LYS A 20 11.11 -12.68 -10.31
N LEU A 21 9.81 -12.79 -10.57
CA LEU A 21 8.78 -12.02 -9.88
C LEU A 21 8.76 -12.40 -8.38
N GLY A 22 8.86 -11.37 -7.54
CA GLY A 22 8.62 -11.43 -6.11
C GLY A 22 7.33 -10.70 -5.75
N GLU A 23 6.61 -11.23 -4.78
CA GLU A 23 5.37 -10.68 -4.25
C GLU A 23 5.42 -10.75 -2.73
N SER A 24 4.99 -9.68 -2.05
CA SER A 24 4.86 -9.66 -0.59
C SER A 24 3.63 -8.86 -0.18
N LEU A 25 2.81 -9.43 0.71
CA LEU A 25 1.80 -8.67 1.45
C LEU A 25 2.54 -7.71 2.38
N ILE A 26 2.34 -6.41 2.18
CA ILE A 26 3.02 -5.36 2.94
C ILE A 26 2.13 -4.87 4.06
N ASP A 27 0.83 -4.75 3.80
CA ASP A 27 -0.14 -4.31 4.79
C ASP A 27 -1.52 -4.94 4.55
N PHE A 28 -2.27 -5.07 5.62
CA PHE A 28 -3.66 -5.50 5.62
C PHE A 28 -4.46 -4.55 6.50
N HIS A 29 -4.94 -3.48 5.88
CA HIS A 29 -5.48 -2.32 6.57
C HIS A 29 -7.00 -2.42 6.71
N GLU A 30 -7.54 -2.16 7.90
CA GLU A 30 -8.97 -1.95 8.08
C GLU A 30 -9.33 -0.54 7.60
N LEU A 31 -10.10 -0.45 6.51
CA LEU A 31 -10.56 0.81 5.95
C LEU A 31 -11.92 1.16 6.56
N ILE A 32 -11.91 2.14 7.47
CA ILE A 32 -13.09 2.62 8.17
C ILE A 32 -13.60 3.90 7.49
N GLY A 33 -14.92 4.03 7.40
CA GLY A 33 -15.59 5.19 6.81
C GLY A 33 -15.81 5.05 5.31
N GLU A 34 -15.93 6.18 4.61
CA GLU A 34 -16.17 6.15 3.18
C GLU A 34 -14.94 5.61 2.44
N HIS A 35 -15.15 4.64 1.54
CA HIS A 35 -14.08 4.10 0.68
C HIS A 35 -13.77 5.05 -0.49
N SER A 36 -13.57 6.33 -0.18
CA SER A 36 -13.18 7.35 -1.15
C SER A 36 -11.72 7.15 -1.58
N GLY A 37 -11.34 7.76 -2.71
CA GLY A 37 -9.95 7.79 -3.16
C GLY A 37 -9.02 8.37 -2.10
N ASP A 38 -9.44 9.44 -1.43
CA ASP A 38 -8.66 10.11 -0.38
C ASP A 38 -8.42 9.20 0.83
N ASN A 39 -9.45 8.48 1.30
CA ASN A 39 -9.30 7.57 2.45
C ASN A 39 -8.34 6.41 2.13
N MET A 40 -8.48 5.83 0.94
CA MET A 40 -7.56 4.78 0.47
C MET A 40 -6.14 5.33 0.29
N ALA A 41 -5.97 6.54 -0.24
CA ALA A 41 -4.67 7.18 -0.42
C ALA A 41 -3.98 7.46 0.91
N GLU A 42 -4.71 7.94 1.93
CA GLU A 42 -4.17 8.13 3.28
C GLU A 42 -3.70 6.81 3.91
N ALA A 43 -4.47 5.73 3.76
CA ALA A 43 -4.07 4.41 4.24
C ALA A 43 -2.78 3.91 3.55
N VAL A 44 -2.67 4.05 2.22
CA VAL A 44 -1.44 3.72 1.48
C VAL A 44 -0.27 4.61 1.92
N TRP A 45 -0.50 5.91 2.09
CA TRP A 45 0.54 6.87 2.46
C TRP A 45 1.05 6.64 3.89
N ALA A 46 0.17 6.29 4.82
CA ALA A 46 0.54 5.90 6.18
C ALA A 46 1.42 4.64 6.18
N MET A 47 1.08 3.64 5.37
CA MET A 47 1.92 2.46 5.17
C MET A 47 3.29 2.84 4.62
N LEU A 48 3.35 3.64 3.55
CA LEU A 48 4.63 4.06 2.95
C LEU A 48 5.54 4.78 3.96
N LYS A 49 4.98 5.64 4.83
CA LYS A 49 5.72 6.26 5.95
C LYS A 49 6.25 5.22 6.93
N ALA A 50 5.42 4.27 7.35
CA ALA A 50 5.82 3.22 8.30
C ALA A 50 6.99 2.37 7.80
N PHE A 51 7.07 2.16 6.49
CA PHE A 51 8.18 1.44 5.84
C PHE A 51 9.36 2.34 5.43
N GLY A 52 9.29 3.66 5.66
CA GLY A 52 10.34 4.60 5.23
C GLY A 52 10.49 4.74 3.72
N LEU A 53 9.40 4.52 2.96
CA LEU A 53 9.37 4.52 1.50
C LEU A 53 8.94 5.86 0.88
N THR A 54 8.89 6.94 1.66
CA THR A 54 8.43 8.26 1.18
C THR A 54 9.50 9.06 0.44
N ASP A 55 10.79 8.76 0.69
CA ASP A 55 11.89 9.64 0.30
C ASP A 55 12.85 9.02 -0.74
N TRP A 56 12.61 7.76 -1.13
CA TRP A 56 13.47 7.05 -2.08
C TRP A 56 13.07 7.35 -3.52
N VAL A 57 13.66 8.40 -4.10
CA VAL A 57 13.71 8.59 -5.54
C VAL A 57 15.16 8.52 -5.98
N HIS A 58 15.57 7.40 -6.57
CA HIS A 58 16.86 7.34 -7.24
C HIS A 58 16.75 8.22 -8.50
N LYS A 59 17.46 9.35 -8.51
CA LYS A 59 17.62 10.14 -9.73
C LYS A 59 18.43 9.27 -10.70
N ALA A 60 17.77 8.86 -11.78
CA ALA A 60 18.41 8.27 -12.96
C ALA A 60 19.33 9.29 -13.64
#